data_AF-A0A946ZXF0-F1
#
_entry.id   AF-A0A946ZXF0-F1
#
_cell.length_a   1.000
_cell.length_b   1.000
_cell.length_c   1.000
_cell.angle_alpha   90.00
_cell.angle_beta   90.00
_cell.angle_gamma   90.00
#
_symmetry.space_group_name_H-M   'P 1'
#
loop_
_entity.id
_entity.type
_entity.pdbx_description
1 polymer ?
#
loop_
_entity_poly.entity_id
_entity_poly.type
_entity_poly.pdbx_seq_one_letter_code
_entity_poly.pdbx_strand_id
1 'polypeptide(L)' 'WMIIFDINNLIDLTSRLGLTLLFIGGAFYTLGIFFYAFKRIPYNHLIWHFFVLGGAISHWCYIYFAVVK' A
#
# COMPACT_ATOMS: atom_id res chain seq x y z
N TRP A 1 6.65 -1.64 -5.03
CA TRP A 1 7.13 -0.27 -5.33
C TRP A 1 7.81 -0.11 -6.70
N MET A 2 7.66 -1.02 -7.67
CA MET A 2 8.26 -0.80 -9.01
C MET A 2 7.68 0.43 -9.74
N ILE A 3 6.44 0.82 -9.40
CA ILE A 3 5.75 1.96 -10.00
C ILE A 3 6.43 3.32 -9.74
N ILE A 4 7.35 3.42 -8.77
CA ILE A 4 8.09 4.66 -8.50
C ILE A 4 8.93 5.06 -9.72
N PHE A 5 9.47 4.08 -10.46
CA PHE A 5 10.29 4.36 -11.64
C PHE A 5 9.51 5.00 -12.79
N ASP A 6 8.19 4.83 -12.81
CA ASP A 6 7.31 5.35 -13.85
C ASP A 6 6.18 6.21 -13.28
N ILE A 7 6.50 6.98 -12.25
CA ILE A 7 5.50 7.73 -11.49
C ILE A 7 4.87 8.88 -12.28
N ASN A 8 5.59 9.44 -13.25
CA ASN A 8 5.07 10.51 -14.11
C ASN A 8 3.89 10.01 -14.95
N ASN A 9 4.06 8.88 -15.64
CA ASN A 9 2.97 8.26 -16.40
C ASN A 9 1.80 7.86 -15.49
N LEU A 10 2.08 7.37 -14.28
CA LEU A 10 1.03 7.03 -13.32
C LEU A 10 0.19 8.28 -12.95
N ILE A 11 0.83 9.41 -12.69
CA ILE A 11 0.15 10.65 -12.30
C ILE A 11 -0.73 11.16 -13.44
N ASP A 12 -0.25 11.06 -14.68
CA ASP A 12 -0.99 11.54 -15.86
C ASP A 12 -2.18 10.63 -16.23
N LEU A 13 -2.06 9.32 -15.97
CA LEU A 13 -3.04 8.32 -16.40
C LEU A 13 -4.02 7.88 -15.32
N THR A 14 -3.82 8.27 -14.06
CA THR A 14 -4.65 7.80 -12.95
C THR A 14 -5.29 8.93 -12.17
N SER A 15 -6.42 8.62 -11.53
CA SER A 15 -7.17 9.62 -10.75
C SER A 15 -6.44 9.99 -9.46
N ARG A 16 -6.70 11.19 -8.92
CA ARG A 16 -6.15 11.62 -7.62
C ARG A 16 -6.51 10.65 -6.49
N LEU A 17 -7.71 10.07 -6.53
CA LEU A 17 -8.12 9.02 -5.60
C LEU A 17 -7.26 7.77 -5.76
N GLY A 18 -7.00 7.33 -7.00
CA GLY A 18 -6.15 6.19 -7.29
C GLY A 18 -4.73 6.37 -6.78
N LEU A 19 -4.11 7.54 -7.04
CA LEU A 19 -2.80 7.89 -6.48
C LEU A 19 -2.79 7.80 -4.96
N THR A 20 -3.82 8.36 -4.32
CA THR A 20 -3.93 8.38 -2.85
C THR A 20 -4.00 6.96 -2.29
N LEU A 21 -4.82 6.09 -2.88
CA LEU A 21 -4.95 4.69 -2.48
C LEU A 21 -3.64 3.91 -2.68
N LEU A 22 -2.92 4.16 -3.77
CA LEU A 22 -1.63 3.53 -4.04
C LEU A 22 -0.57 3.95 -3.01
N PHE A 23 -0.49 5.25 -2.68
CA PHE A 23 0.42 5.75 -1.66
C PHE A 23 0.08 5.21 -0.27
N ILE A 24 -1.20 5.17 0.10
CA ILE A 24 -1.65 4.58 1.38
C ILE A 24 -1.29 3.09 1.43
N GLY A 25 -1.57 2.34 0.37
CA GLY A 25 -1.22 0.91 0.30
C GLY A 25 0.28 0.67 0.45
N GLY A 26 1.07 1.49 -0.24
CA GLY A 26 2.53 1.49 -0.10
C GLY A 26 2.99 1.84 1.32
N ALA A 27 2.39 2.85 1.95
CA ALA A 27 2.70 3.24 3.33
C ALA A 27 2.38 2.11 4.32
N PHE A 28 1.26 1.40 4.15
CA PHE A 28 0.95 0.22 4.95
C PHE A 28 2.03 -0.85 4.84
N TYR A 29 2.50 -1.17 3.63
CA TYR A 29 3.58 -2.14 3.45
C TYR A 29 4.91 -1.68 4.06
N THR A 30 5.27 -0.41 3.87
CA THR A 30 6.52 0.15 4.41
C THR A 30 6.48 0.26 5.93
N LEU A 31 5.35 0.64 6.54
CA LEU A 31 5.22 0.69 8.00
C LEU A 31 5.12 -0.71 8.61
N GLY A 32 4.46 -1.65 7.94
CA GLY A 32 4.33 -3.03 8.39
C GLY A 32 5.68 -3.70 8.63
N ILE A 33 6.68 -3.44 7.78
CA ILE A 33 8.02 -4.05 7.93
C ILE A 33 8.70 -3.66 9.24
N PHE A 34 8.39 -2.48 9.80
CA PHE A 34 8.94 -2.06 11.09
C PHE A 34 8.51 -3.02 12.20
N PHE A 35 7.22 -3.38 12.24
CA PHE A 35 6.70 -4.36 13.19
C PHE A 35 7.29 -5.75 12.94
N TYR A 36 7.38 -6.17 11.68
CA TYR A 36 7.98 -7.47 11.34
C TYR A 36 9.45 -7.58 11.79
N ALA A 37 10.26 -6.54 11.51
CA ALA A 37 11.69 -6.54 11.79
C ALA A 37 12.01 -6.42 13.29
N PHE A 38 11.21 -5.68 14.06
CA PHE A 38 11.42 -5.49 15.49
C PHE A 38 10.81 -6.64 16.33
N LYS A 39 11.61 -7.69 16.55
CA LYS A 39 11.22 -8.89 17.31
C LYS A 39 10.95 -8.69 18.81
N ARG A 40 11.25 -7.50 19.36
CA ARG A 40 10.99 -7.18 20.78
C ARG A 40 9.52 -6.85 21.07
N ILE A 41 8.73 -6.55 20.05
CA ILE A 41 7.31 -6.22 20.20
C ILE A 41 6.51 -7.53 20.34
N PRO A 42 5.68 -7.71 21.38
CA PRO A 42 4.81 -8.88 21.48
C PRO A 42 3.80 -8.91 20.32
N TYR A 43 3.56 -10.10 19.77
CA TYR A 43 2.65 -10.30 18.62
C TYR A 43 3.03 -9.56 17.34
N ASN A 44 4.31 -9.21 17.18
CA ASN A 44 4.80 -8.43 16.04
C ASN A 44 4.39 -8.98 14.65
N HIS A 45 4.38 -10.30 14.48
CA HIS A 45 4.01 -10.97 13.24
C HIS A 45 2.50 -10.84 12.93
N LEU A 46 1.65 -10.89 13.96
CA LEU A 46 0.20 -10.68 13.81
C LEU A 46 -0.08 -9.22 13.45
N ILE A 47 0.57 -8.28 14.14
CA ILE A 47 0.45 -6.85 13.84
C ILE A 47 0.87 -6.59 12.38
N TRP A 48 1.99 -7.17 11.95
CA TRP A 48 2.44 -7.09 10.56
C TRP A 48 1.38 -7.57 9.56
N HIS A 49 0.66 -8.66 9.84
CA HIS A 49 -0.43 -9.13 8.97
C HIS A 49 -1.55 -8.11 8.79
N PHE A 50 -1.91 -7.34 9.82
CA PHE A 50 -2.90 -6.27 9.68
C PHE A 50 -2.43 -5.15 8.76
N PHE A 51 -1.14 -4.79 8.79
CA PHE A 51 -0.57 -3.84 7.84
C PHE A 51 -0.59 -4.39 6.41
N VAL A 52 -0.18 -5.65 6.22
CA VAL A 52 -0.23 -6.33 4.91
C VAL A 52 -1.66 -6.36 4.36
N LEU A 53 -2.65 -6.65 5.20
CA LEU A 53 -4.06 -6.67 4.83
C LEU A 53 -4.58 -5.28 4.45
N GLY A 54 -4.25 -4.24 5.23
CA GLY A 54 -4.58 -2.85 4.89
C GLY A 54 -3.97 -2.39 3.57
N GLY A 55 -2.71 -2.79 3.31
CA GLY A 55 -2.05 -2.59 2.02
C GLY A 55 -2.79 -3.27 0.88
N ALA A 56 -3.16 -4.54 1.04
CA ALA A 56 -3.87 -5.32 0.03
C ALA A 56 -5.26 -4.76 -0.29
N ILE A 57 -6.03 -4.36 0.74
CA ILE A 57 -7.33 -3.70 0.57
C ILE A 57 -7.17 -2.39 -0.19
N SER A 58 -6.16 -1.57 0.14
CA SER A 58 -5.90 -0.30 -0.55
C SER A 58 -5.57 -0.53 -2.04
N HIS A 59 -4.77 -1.55 -2.35
CA HIS A 59 -4.48 -1.94 -3.73
C HIS A 59 -5.72 -2.45 -4.48
N TRP A 60 -6.56 -3.25 -3.82
CA TRP A 60 -7.81 -3.71 -4.42
C TRP A 60 -8.76 -2.53 -4.72
N CYS A 61 -8.91 -1.61 -3.77
CA CYS A 61 -9.68 -0.38 -3.95
C CYS A 61 -9.12 0.48 -5.09
N TYR A 62 -7.80 0.60 -5.23
CA TYR A 62 -7.18 1.31 -6.35
C TYR A 62 -7.64 0.73 -7.68
N ILE A 63 -7.53 -0.59 -7.87
CA ILE A 63 -7.97 -1.25 -9.10
C ILE A 63 -9.47 -1.04 -9.33
N TYR A 64 -10.29 -1.21 -8.29
CA TYR A 64 -11.74 -1.08 -8.41
C TYR A 64 -12.19 0.34 -8.78
N PHE A 65 -11.67 1.37 -8.12
CA PHE A 65 -12.12 2.76 -8.26
C PHE A 65 -11.35 3.59 -9.28
N ALA A 66 -10.15 3.19 -9.68
CA ALA A 66 -9.31 3.97 -10.60
C ALA A 66 -9.10 3.29 -11.96
N VAL A 67 -9.42 2.00 -12.09
CA VAL A 67 -9.23 1.25 -13.33
C VAL A 67 -10.55 0.68 -13.86
N VAL A 68 -11.34 0.04 -13.01
CA VAL A 68 -12.58 -0.63 -13.43
C VAL A 68 -13.75 0.35 -13.54
N LYS A 69 -13.87 1.26 -12.57
CA LYS A 69 -14.93 2.26 -12.48
C LYS A 69 -14.40 3.64 -12.81
#